data_AF-A0A1F9TRJ8-F1
#
_entry.id   AF-A0A1F9TRJ8-F1
#
_cell.length_a   1.000
_cell.length_b   1.000
_cell.length_c   1.000
_cell.angle_alpha   90.00
_cell.angle_beta   90.00
_cell.angle_gamma   90.00
#
_symmetry.space_group_name_H-M   'P 1'
#
loop_
_entity.id
_entity.type
_entity.pdbx_description
1 polymer ?
#
loop_
_entity_poly.entity_id
_entity_poly.type
_entity_poly.pdbx_seq_one_letter_code
_entity_poly.pdbx_strand_id
1 'polypeptide(L)'
;MKKLALALALLPLAAAPAPAAGPATYYFIAVQNGAYNFKGGRPALEESYKALQGMVKLAGERGVRLTLLFSAQYAEYVSADPARFAELAGWQREGHEVGAYHQGPETTAWDGYTDLAAEELAGLRGGAPASGGHKEYFAALARLEPGLKTGCMVGGSDTKFLAAAPPYEICLRGDPAGARGAAAGVNDSVFVPLAGGPRRNLSSYHPSDKAGIEAAQSAFGGMGLGVYGASFRSTPAEFGAFYAWLNFLARQDPQGLRSRTVASVVAGGLLEQKKAAPPAAKKAEARKQPLPTRTLIKQSPAVQQEQEQKQEQELPKLRPIPSLFGRPGHRVPSPRGQLPGRQKPGWCGDGICDIYERGKPGSCRLDCGK
;
A
#
# COMPACT_ATOMS: atom_id res chain seq x y z
N MET A 1 59.26 41.79 -7.74
CA MET A 1 58.16 41.77 -6.75
C MET A 1 57.38 40.47 -6.92
N LYS A 2 57.64 39.45 -6.09
CA LYS A 2 56.94 38.15 -6.14
C LYS A 2 55.84 38.17 -5.09
N LYS A 3 54.58 38.08 -5.52
CA LYS A 3 53.40 37.98 -4.62
C LYS A 3 53.33 36.55 -4.07
N LEU A 4 53.43 36.43 -2.75
CA LEU A 4 53.19 35.19 -2.02
C LEU A 4 51.67 35.06 -1.81
N ALA A 5 51.04 34.05 -2.43
CA ALA A 5 49.64 33.73 -2.21
C ALA A 5 49.53 32.80 -0.99
N LEU A 6 48.86 33.28 0.06
CA LEU A 6 48.57 32.53 1.28
C LEU A 6 47.35 31.63 1.03
N ALA A 7 47.58 30.33 0.88
CA ALA A 7 46.51 29.33 0.79
C ALA A 7 45.99 29.04 2.19
N LEU A 8 44.78 29.52 2.50
CA LEU A 8 44.07 29.22 3.74
C LEU A 8 43.45 27.82 3.62
N ALA A 9 44.07 26.83 4.26
CA ALA A 9 43.54 25.48 4.36
C ALA A 9 42.33 25.45 5.30
N LEU A 10 41.12 25.39 4.73
CA LEU A 10 39.88 25.07 5.42
C LEU A 10 39.90 23.57 5.79
N LEU A 11 40.24 23.27 7.04
CA LEU A 11 40.07 21.94 7.61
C LEU A 11 38.56 21.64 7.73
N PRO A 12 38.08 20.48 7.26
CA PRO A 12 36.70 20.06 7.51
C PRO A 12 36.52 19.80 9.00
N LEU A 13 35.61 20.56 9.63
CA LEU A 13 35.07 20.23 10.94
C LEU A 13 34.39 18.86 10.85
N ALA A 14 35.07 17.83 11.34
CA ALA A 14 34.48 16.52 11.54
C ALA A 14 33.32 16.68 12.54
N ALA A 15 32.08 16.52 12.06
CA ALA A 15 30.92 16.47 12.91
C ALA A 15 31.09 15.29 13.88
N ALA A 16 31.06 15.58 15.19
CA ALA A 16 31.10 14.55 16.21
C ALA A 16 29.91 13.58 16.01
N PRO A 17 30.10 12.26 16.23
CA PRO A 17 29.00 11.31 16.17
C PRO A 17 27.96 11.70 17.23
N ALA A 18 26.73 11.94 16.78
CA ALA A 18 25.62 12.22 17.68
C ALA A 18 25.50 11.07 18.70
N PRO A 19 25.28 11.36 19.99
CA PRO A 19 25.15 10.35 21.01
C PRO A 19 24.02 9.38 20.65
N ALA A 20 24.28 8.08 20.78
CA ALA A 20 23.29 7.04 20.58
C ALA A 20 22.10 7.30 21.52
N ALA A 21 21.00 7.81 20.96
CA ALA A 21 19.73 7.86 21.65
C ALA A 21 19.42 6.46 22.20
N GLY A 22 18.83 6.37 23.40
CA GLY A 22 18.44 5.11 24.04
C GLY A 22 17.59 4.21 23.13
N PRO A 23 17.19 3.00 23.57
CA PRO A 23 16.48 2.04 22.72
C PRO A 23 15.28 2.72 22.07
N ALA A 24 15.38 2.93 20.76
CA ALA A 24 14.49 3.77 19.99
C ALA A 24 13.95 2.96 18.82
N THR A 25 12.63 3.03 18.64
CA THR A 25 11.94 2.40 17.51
C THR A 25 12.33 3.08 16.21
N TYR A 26 12.93 2.30 15.31
CA TYR A 26 13.19 2.70 13.92
C TYR A 26 11.94 2.46 13.07
N TYR A 27 11.93 3.00 11.86
CA TYR A 27 10.88 2.71 10.88
C TYR A 27 11.39 2.74 9.46
N PHE A 28 10.71 2.01 8.59
CA PHE A 28 10.80 2.19 7.15
C PHE A 28 9.42 2.44 6.55
N ILE A 29 9.41 3.18 5.46
CA ILE A 29 8.21 3.41 4.64
C ILE A 29 8.50 2.93 3.24
N ALA A 30 7.71 1.97 2.76
CA ALA A 30 7.75 1.49 1.39
C ALA A 30 6.61 2.10 0.57
N VAL A 31 6.93 2.57 -0.64
CA VAL A 31 5.93 3.07 -1.59
C VAL A 31 5.86 2.11 -2.76
N GLN A 32 4.72 1.45 -2.91
CA GLN A 32 4.40 0.51 -3.97
C GLN A 32 3.91 1.27 -5.20
N ASN A 33 4.77 1.34 -6.21
CA ASN A 33 4.50 1.96 -7.51
C ASN A 33 4.04 0.86 -8.48
N GLY A 34 2.76 0.52 -8.34
CA GLY A 34 2.10 -0.60 -9.01
C GLY A 34 2.05 -0.52 -10.54
N ALA A 35 1.56 -1.60 -11.13
CA ALA A 35 1.34 -1.66 -12.58
C ALA A 35 0.00 -1.06 -12.96
N TYR A 36 -0.02 -0.37 -14.09
CA TYR A 36 -1.17 0.16 -14.80
C TYR A 36 -1.31 -0.55 -16.15
N ASN A 37 -1.16 -1.89 -16.14
CA ASN A 37 -1.18 -2.73 -17.32
C ASN A 37 -2.63 -3.06 -17.75
N PHE A 38 -3.39 -2.04 -18.08
CA PHE A 38 -4.75 -2.16 -18.60
C PHE A 38 -5.02 -1.07 -19.64
N LYS A 39 -6.07 -1.26 -20.44
CA LYS A 39 -6.46 -0.29 -21.47
C LYS A 39 -6.80 1.05 -20.82
N GLY A 40 -6.06 2.10 -21.18
CA GLY A 40 -6.20 3.43 -20.58
C GLY A 40 -5.46 3.60 -19.24
N GLY A 41 -4.55 2.70 -18.89
CA GLY A 41 -3.77 2.79 -17.66
C GLY A 41 -2.71 3.90 -17.66
N ARG A 42 -2.32 4.43 -18.83
CA ARG A 42 -1.29 5.47 -18.94
C ARG A 42 -1.62 6.76 -18.17
N PRO A 43 -2.79 7.40 -18.34
CA PRO A 43 -3.18 8.52 -17.50
C PRO A 43 -3.14 8.21 -15.99
N ALA A 44 -3.56 7.01 -15.58
CA ALA A 44 -3.53 6.61 -14.18
C ALA A 44 -2.09 6.45 -13.64
N LEU A 45 -1.16 5.99 -14.48
CA LEU A 45 0.27 5.96 -14.18
C LEU A 45 0.83 7.38 -14.01
N GLU A 46 0.44 8.32 -14.86
CA GLU A 46 0.87 9.73 -14.76
C GLU A 46 0.37 10.40 -13.48
N GLU A 47 -0.89 10.17 -13.09
CA GLU A 47 -1.42 10.64 -11.81
C GLU A 47 -0.74 9.96 -10.61
N SER A 48 -0.40 8.68 -10.74
CA SER A 48 0.39 7.95 -9.76
C SER A 48 1.78 8.57 -9.58
N TYR A 49 2.41 8.99 -10.68
CA TYR A 49 3.71 9.66 -10.64
C TYR A 49 3.65 11.01 -9.93
N LYS A 50 2.61 11.82 -10.18
CA LYS A 50 2.41 13.07 -9.44
C LYS A 50 2.23 12.83 -7.94
N ALA A 51 1.48 11.80 -7.57
CA ALA A 51 1.33 11.40 -6.17
C ALA A 51 2.67 10.97 -5.56
N LEU A 52 3.47 10.17 -6.29
CA LEU A 52 4.81 9.77 -5.87
C LEU A 52 5.73 10.99 -5.63
N GLN A 53 5.77 11.94 -6.56
CA GLN A 53 6.54 13.18 -6.42
C GLN A 53 6.16 13.94 -5.14
N GLY A 54 4.85 14.06 -4.86
CA GLY A 54 4.37 14.68 -3.63
C GLY A 54 4.76 13.89 -2.38
N MET A 55 4.71 12.56 -2.41
CA MET A 55 5.11 11.70 -1.29
C MET A 55 6.61 11.83 -0.98
N VAL A 56 7.45 11.82 -2.01
CA VAL A 56 8.91 11.99 -1.88
C VAL A 56 9.22 13.38 -1.32
N LYS A 57 8.63 14.44 -1.88
CA LYS A 57 8.80 15.81 -1.39
C LYS A 57 8.47 15.93 0.11
N LEU A 58 7.31 15.43 0.54
CA LEU A 58 6.88 15.49 1.93
C LEU A 58 7.77 14.67 2.88
N ALA A 59 8.33 13.56 2.40
CA ALA A 59 9.29 12.78 3.17
C ALA A 59 10.62 13.52 3.31
N GLY A 60 11.13 14.10 2.21
CA GLY A 60 12.35 14.91 2.19
C GLY A 60 12.29 16.13 3.12
N GLU A 61 11.15 16.84 3.15
CA GLU A 61 10.90 17.96 4.08
C GLU A 61 11.03 17.57 5.57
N ARG A 62 10.94 16.27 5.89
CA ARG A 62 11.00 15.71 7.25
C ARG A 62 12.27 14.86 7.49
N GLY A 63 13.21 14.83 6.54
CA GLY A 63 14.39 13.97 6.61
C GLY A 63 14.08 12.46 6.56
N VAL A 64 12.89 12.08 6.09
CA VAL A 64 12.43 10.69 6.02
C VAL A 64 12.87 10.06 4.70
N ARG A 65 13.53 8.91 4.78
CA ARG A 65 13.92 8.09 3.63
C ARG A 65 12.82 7.10 3.31
N LEU A 66 12.62 6.86 2.01
CA LEU A 66 11.59 5.96 1.48
C LEU A 66 12.25 4.81 0.72
N THR A 67 11.58 3.66 0.70
CA THR A 67 11.90 2.57 -0.22
C THR A 67 10.86 2.56 -1.34
N LEU A 68 11.26 2.97 -2.54
CA LEU A 68 10.40 3.15 -3.71
C LEU A 68 10.39 1.85 -4.53
N LEU A 69 9.33 1.07 -4.42
CA LEU A 69 9.19 -0.23 -5.06
C LEU A 69 8.51 -0.05 -6.42
N PHE A 70 9.23 -0.27 -7.51
CA PHE A 70 8.74 -0.04 -8.87
C PHE A 70 8.32 -1.34 -9.57
N SER A 71 7.17 -1.30 -10.25
CA SER A 71 6.85 -2.28 -11.29
C SER A 71 7.68 -2.02 -12.56
N ALA A 72 7.82 -3.03 -13.43
CA ALA A 72 8.55 -2.89 -14.68
C ALA A 72 7.98 -1.78 -15.58
N GLN A 73 6.65 -1.66 -15.70
CA GLN A 73 6.02 -0.59 -16.48
C GLN A 73 6.35 0.80 -15.93
N TYR A 74 6.40 0.94 -14.61
CA TYR A 74 6.77 2.19 -13.96
C TYR A 74 8.26 2.53 -14.21
N ALA A 75 9.13 1.52 -14.19
CA ALA A 75 10.54 1.67 -14.51
C ALA A 75 10.77 2.12 -15.97
N GLU A 76 10.03 1.55 -16.91
CA GLU A 76 10.03 2.00 -18.31
C GLU A 76 9.54 3.45 -18.43
N TYR A 77 8.46 3.79 -17.73
CA TYR A 77 7.94 5.16 -17.73
C TYR A 77 8.96 6.19 -17.25
N VAL A 78 9.62 5.92 -16.13
CA VAL A 78 10.62 6.82 -15.54
C VAL A 78 11.86 6.90 -16.44
N SER A 79 12.39 5.75 -16.89
CA SER A 79 13.63 5.71 -17.70
C SER A 79 13.47 6.25 -19.12
N ALA A 80 12.25 6.28 -19.67
CA ALA A 80 12.01 6.80 -21.01
C ALA A 80 12.10 8.33 -21.13
N ASP A 81 12.11 9.06 -20.00
CA ASP A 81 12.13 10.53 -19.97
C ASP A 81 13.33 11.03 -19.16
N PRO A 82 14.26 11.80 -19.76
CA PRO A 82 15.46 12.26 -19.07
C PRO A 82 15.18 13.10 -17.83
N ALA A 83 14.09 13.87 -17.78
CA ALA A 83 13.74 14.69 -16.62
C ALA A 83 13.26 13.82 -15.46
N ARG A 84 12.39 12.83 -15.72
CA ARG A 84 11.97 11.85 -14.71
C ARG A 84 13.13 11.02 -14.19
N PHE A 85 14.04 10.62 -15.08
CA PHE A 85 15.22 9.86 -14.71
C PHE A 85 16.18 10.68 -13.83
N ALA A 86 16.41 11.95 -14.18
CA ALA A 86 17.22 12.87 -13.37
C ALA A 86 16.59 13.17 -12.01
N GLU A 87 15.27 13.26 -11.95
CA GLU A 87 14.49 13.42 -10.71
C GLU A 87 14.68 12.21 -9.78
N LEU A 88 14.54 10.97 -10.29
CA LEU A 88 14.81 9.75 -9.52
C LEU A 88 16.25 9.72 -8.98
N ALA A 89 17.23 10.11 -9.80
CA ALA A 89 18.62 10.21 -9.36
C ALA A 89 18.79 11.25 -8.23
N GLY A 90 17.98 12.31 -8.23
CA GLY A 90 17.86 13.26 -7.10
C GLY A 90 17.37 12.57 -5.84
N TRP A 91 16.29 11.80 -5.93
CA TRP A 91 15.73 11.06 -4.79
C TRP A 91 16.74 10.05 -4.21
N GLN A 92 17.50 9.36 -5.06
CA GLN A 92 18.56 8.46 -4.59
C GLN A 92 19.67 9.20 -3.84
N ARG A 93 20.08 10.39 -4.31
CA ARG A 93 21.06 11.24 -3.60
C ARG A 93 20.54 11.73 -2.24
N GLU A 94 19.24 11.93 -2.11
CA GLU A 94 18.56 12.26 -0.84
C GLU A 94 18.43 11.04 0.09
N GLY A 95 18.81 9.85 -0.37
CA GLY A 95 18.84 8.61 0.41
C GLY A 95 17.60 7.74 0.27
N HIS A 96 16.72 8.01 -0.71
CA HIS A 96 15.66 7.09 -1.07
C HIS A 96 16.23 5.84 -1.75
N GLU A 97 15.66 4.68 -1.46
CA GLU A 97 16.05 3.40 -2.05
C GLU A 97 15.13 3.05 -3.22
N VAL A 98 15.68 2.48 -4.29
CA VAL A 98 14.92 1.87 -5.39
C VAL A 98 14.81 0.36 -5.14
N GLY A 99 13.61 -0.16 -5.24
CA GLY A 99 13.31 -1.59 -5.11
C GLY A 99 12.33 -2.07 -6.17
N ALA A 100 12.03 -3.37 -6.14
CA ALA A 100 11.16 -4.03 -7.11
C ALA A 100 9.75 -4.28 -6.54
N TYR A 101 8.70 -4.08 -7.34
CA TYR A 101 7.32 -4.42 -7.00
C TYR A 101 6.72 -5.30 -8.08
N HIS A 102 6.40 -6.54 -7.75
CA HIS A 102 5.80 -7.50 -8.68
C HIS A 102 4.44 -7.93 -8.17
N GLN A 103 3.48 -8.01 -9.09
CA GLN A 103 2.18 -8.61 -8.84
C GLN A 103 1.95 -9.68 -9.90
N GLY A 104 1.91 -10.94 -9.47
CA GLY A 104 1.88 -12.11 -10.33
C GLY A 104 0.51 -12.47 -10.91
N PRO A 105 0.46 -13.49 -11.80
CA PRO A 105 -0.73 -13.89 -12.56
C PRO A 105 -1.92 -14.40 -11.74
N GLU A 106 -1.84 -14.51 -10.42
CA GLU A 106 -2.98 -14.79 -9.54
C GLU A 106 -3.67 -13.52 -9.02
N THR A 107 -3.05 -12.35 -9.15
CA THR A 107 -3.53 -11.09 -8.55
C THR A 107 -4.35 -10.25 -9.53
N THR A 108 -5.48 -9.67 -9.16
CA THR A 108 -6.28 -8.85 -10.11
C THR A 108 -5.49 -7.72 -10.77
N ALA A 109 -4.43 -7.24 -10.12
CA ALA A 109 -3.52 -6.21 -10.60
C ALA A 109 -2.20 -6.77 -11.22
N TRP A 110 -2.25 -7.94 -11.86
CA TRP A 110 -1.09 -8.54 -12.52
C TRP A 110 -0.35 -7.55 -13.42
N ASP A 111 0.97 -7.48 -13.26
CA ASP A 111 1.82 -6.54 -13.98
C ASP A 111 2.20 -6.99 -15.40
N GLY A 112 1.76 -8.18 -15.81
CA GLY A 112 2.02 -8.76 -17.13
C GLY A 112 3.23 -9.67 -17.19
N TYR A 113 4.04 -9.78 -16.14
CA TYR A 113 5.25 -10.60 -16.16
C TYR A 113 5.05 -11.94 -15.45
N THR A 114 5.59 -13.01 -16.01
CA THR A 114 5.56 -14.36 -15.43
C THR A 114 6.47 -15.33 -16.21
N ASP A 115 7.04 -16.30 -15.50
CA ASP A 115 7.71 -17.46 -16.05
C ASP A 115 6.81 -18.70 -16.17
N LEU A 116 5.51 -18.61 -15.83
CA LEU A 116 4.56 -19.69 -16.01
C LEU A 116 4.45 -20.09 -17.49
N ALA A 117 4.24 -21.38 -17.73
CA ALA A 117 3.98 -21.86 -19.08
C ALA A 117 2.66 -21.28 -19.62
N ALA A 118 2.54 -21.14 -20.94
CA ALA A 118 1.36 -20.54 -21.57
C ALA A 118 0.04 -21.25 -21.17
N GLU A 119 0.07 -22.58 -21.01
CA GLU A 119 -1.07 -23.39 -20.56
C GLU A 119 -1.49 -23.05 -19.12
N GLU A 120 -0.52 -22.93 -18.21
CA GLU A 120 -0.76 -22.57 -16.81
C GLU A 120 -1.28 -21.13 -16.70
N LEU A 121 -0.68 -20.20 -17.44
CA LEU A 121 -1.11 -18.81 -17.52
C LEU A 121 -2.52 -18.72 -18.09
N ALA A 122 -2.84 -19.47 -19.14
CA ALA A 122 -4.19 -19.51 -19.71
C ALA A 122 -5.22 -19.97 -18.68
N GLY A 123 -4.86 -20.93 -17.80
CA GLY A 123 -5.70 -21.36 -16.68
C GLY A 123 -6.00 -20.27 -15.65
N LEU A 124 -5.09 -19.30 -15.47
CA LEU A 124 -5.25 -18.18 -14.53
C LEU A 124 -5.87 -16.93 -15.17
N ARG A 125 -5.66 -16.72 -16.48
CA ARG A 125 -5.95 -15.45 -17.17
C ARG A 125 -6.79 -15.54 -18.42
N GLY A 126 -7.30 -16.72 -18.77
CA GLY A 126 -8.15 -16.90 -19.94
C GLY A 126 -7.46 -16.52 -21.25
N GLY A 127 -6.13 -16.72 -21.33
CA GLY A 127 -5.34 -16.47 -22.53
C GLY A 127 -4.76 -15.07 -22.67
N ALA A 128 -4.81 -14.22 -21.63
CA ALA A 128 -4.07 -12.94 -21.66
C ALA A 128 -2.56 -13.19 -21.81
N PRO A 129 -1.88 -12.58 -22.79
CA PRO A 129 -0.46 -12.83 -23.03
C PRO A 129 0.41 -12.20 -21.94
N ALA A 130 1.52 -12.86 -21.62
CA ALA A 130 2.57 -12.27 -20.79
C ALA A 130 3.42 -11.27 -21.60
N SER A 131 3.89 -10.22 -20.94
CA SER A 131 4.86 -9.26 -21.45
C SER A 131 6.29 -9.81 -21.44
N GLY A 132 6.56 -10.86 -20.65
CA GLY A 132 7.87 -11.48 -20.48
C GLY A 132 7.97 -12.23 -19.15
N GLY A 133 9.14 -12.82 -18.86
CA GLY A 133 9.44 -13.47 -17.59
C GLY A 133 10.24 -12.59 -16.64
N HIS A 134 10.83 -13.19 -15.61
CA HIS A 134 11.68 -12.46 -14.65
C HIS A 134 12.85 -11.74 -15.31
N LYS A 135 13.43 -12.28 -16.38
CA LYS A 135 14.59 -11.65 -17.06
C LYS A 135 14.23 -10.29 -17.63
N GLU A 136 13.12 -10.21 -18.36
CA GLU A 136 12.62 -8.97 -18.95
C GLU A 136 12.19 -8.00 -17.86
N TYR A 137 11.51 -8.50 -16.82
CA TYR A 137 11.09 -7.71 -15.67
C TYR A 137 12.29 -7.03 -14.96
N PHE A 138 13.33 -7.80 -14.61
CA PHE A 138 14.51 -7.24 -13.93
C PHE A 138 15.39 -6.41 -14.87
N ALA A 139 15.40 -6.69 -16.18
CA ALA A 139 16.07 -5.84 -17.15
C ALA A 139 15.42 -4.44 -17.24
N ALA A 140 14.10 -4.34 -17.12
CA ALA A 140 13.41 -3.05 -17.05
C ALA A 140 13.80 -2.27 -15.79
N LEU A 141 13.85 -2.93 -14.63
CA LEU A 141 14.22 -2.29 -13.37
C LEU A 141 15.71 -1.94 -13.27
N ALA A 142 16.60 -2.72 -13.88
CA ALA A 142 18.03 -2.47 -13.91
C ALA A 142 18.38 -1.13 -14.60
N ARG A 143 17.46 -0.57 -15.40
CA ARG A 143 17.58 0.79 -15.95
C ARG A 143 17.53 1.86 -14.87
N LEU A 144 16.84 1.61 -13.75
CA LEU A 144 16.75 2.51 -12.61
C LEU A 144 17.85 2.22 -11.57
N GLU A 145 18.02 0.94 -11.23
CA GLU A 145 19.00 0.49 -10.25
C GLU A 145 19.48 -0.93 -10.60
N PRO A 146 20.70 -1.11 -11.13
CA PRO A 146 21.21 -2.44 -11.50
C PRO A 146 21.48 -3.33 -10.27
N GLY A 147 21.73 -2.73 -9.10
CA GLY A 147 22.03 -3.42 -7.86
C GLY A 147 20.84 -3.58 -6.92
N LEU A 148 19.64 -3.89 -7.44
CA LEU A 148 18.42 -4.04 -6.65
C LEU A 148 18.62 -4.97 -5.44
N LYS A 149 18.33 -4.44 -4.25
CA LYS A 149 18.43 -5.18 -2.98
C LYS A 149 17.07 -5.54 -2.41
N THR A 150 16.09 -4.67 -2.61
CA THR A 150 14.76 -4.79 -2.00
C THR A 150 13.69 -5.10 -3.03
N GLY A 151 12.75 -5.96 -2.65
CA GLY A 151 11.58 -6.34 -3.41
C GLY A 151 10.32 -6.46 -2.56
N CYS A 152 9.20 -6.50 -3.27
CA CYS A 152 7.90 -6.93 -2.80
C CYS A 152 7.29 -7.76 -3.91
N MET A 153 7.52 -9.06 -3.84
CA MET A 153 7.12 -10.02 -4.87
C MET A 153 5.81 -10.70 -4.49
N VAL A 154 4.69 -10.12 -4.94
CA VAL A 154 3.35 -10.64 -4.66
C VAL A 154 2.99 -11.65 -5.73
N GLY A 155 3.05 -12.92 -5.37
CA GLY A 155 2.80 -14.01 -6.30
C GLY A 155 3.43 -15.28 -5.77
N GLY A 156 3.16 -16.43 -6.36
CA GLY A 156 3.80 -17.67 -5.92
C GLY A 156 3.15 -18.97 -6.34
N SER A 157 2.30 -18.96 -7.36
CA SER A 157 2.35 -20.08 -8.32
C SER A 157 3.68 -20.06 -9.09
N ASP A 158 4.21 -18.87 -9.37
CA ASP A 158 5.42 -18.68 -10.17
C ASP A 158 6.72 -18.78 -9.36
N THR A 159 7.10 -20.01 -9.02
CA THR A 159 8.29 -20.28 -8.19
C THR A 159 9.60 -19.85 -8.87
N LYS A 160 9.67 -19.90 -10.21
CA LYS A 160 10.84 -19.50 -10.98
C LYS A 160 11.02 -17.99 -10.94
N PHE A 161 9.95 -17.22 -11.10
CA PHE A 161 10.02 -15.77 -10.94
C PHE A 161 10.40 -15.40 -9.52
N LEU A 162 9.75 -16.03 -8.52
CA LEU A 162 10.09 -15.80 -7.13
C LEU A 162 11.54 -16.15 -6.83
N ALA A 163 12.14 -17.16 -7.46
CA ALA A 163 13.54 -17.54 -7.28
C ALA A 163 14.51 -16.40 -7.59
N ALA A 164 14.18 -15.56 -8.56
CA ALA A 164 14.95 -14.39 -9.00
C ALA A 164 14.71 -13.11 -8.17
N ALA A 165 13.83 -13.16 -7.16
CA ALA A 165 13.53 -12.03 -6.30
C ALA A 165 14.78 -11.42 -5.63
N PRO A 166 14.79 -10.10 -5.37
CA PRO A 166 15.84 -9.44 -4.59
C PRO A 166 16.04 -10.11 -3.22
N PRO A 167 17.24 -9.94 -2.62
CA PRO A 167 17.55 -10.59 -1.36
C PRO A 167 16.68 -10.09 -0.20
N TYR A 168 16.15 -8.86 -0.22
CA TYR A 168 15.36 -8.30 0.87
C TYR A 168 13.89 -8.16 0.45
N GLU A 169 12.98 -8.83 1.14
CA GLU A 169 11.56 -8.86 0.79
C GLU A 169 10.70 -8.32 1.94
N ILE A 170 9.68 -7.51 1.60
CA ILE A 170 8.76 -6.94 2.60
C ILE A 170 7.31 -7.45 2.51
N CYS A 171 6.99 -8.20 1.45
CA CYS A 171 5.61 -8.63 1.14
C CYS A 171 5.42 -10.13 1.33
N LEU A 172 5.93 -10.67 2.44
CA LEU A 172 5.91 -12.12 2.66
C LEU A 172 4.52 -12.72 2.54
N ARG A 173 4.48 -13.87 1.87
CA ARG A 173 3.37 -14.82 1.93
C ARG A 173 3.36 -15.53 3.27
N GLY A 174 2.37 -15.19 4.09
CA GLY A 174 2.27 -15.71 5.44
C GLY A 174 3.28 -15.00 6.31
N ASP A 175 2.78 -14.22 7.25
CA ASP A 175 3.64 -13.66 8.28
C ASP A 175 4.36 -14.83 8.99
N PRO A 176 5.71 -14.90 8.98
CA PRO A 176 6.44 -15.95 9.67
C PRO A 176 6.18 -15.93 11.19
N ALA A 177 5.73 -14.80 11.74
CA ALA A 177 5.24 -14.66 13.12
C ALA A 177 3.71 -14.76 13.25
N GLY A 178 2.97 -14.81 12.14
CA GLY A 178 1.51 -14.94 12.11
C GLY A 178 0.74 -13.68 12.52
N ALA A 179 1.40 -12.52 12.66
CA ALA A 179 0.73 -11.27 12.98
C ALA A 179 -0.19 -10.80 11.83
N ARG A 180 -1.20 -10.01 12.22
CA ARG A 180 -2.25 -9.50 11.34
C ARG A 180 -2.56 -8.06 11.70
N GLY A 181 -3.15 -7.32 10.76
CA GLY A 181 -3.47 -5.90 10.96
C GLY A 181 -2.21 -5.09 11.25
N ALA A 182 -2.32 -4.05 12.07
CA ALA A 182 -1.19 -3.16 12.37
C ALA A 182 0.00 -3.85 13.02
N ALA A 183 -0.20 -4.96 13.72
CA ALA A 183 0.89 -5.75 14.28
C ALA A 183 1.80 -6.35 13.21
N ALA A 184 1.31 -6.54 11.97
CA ALA A 184 2.14 -6.99 10.86
C ALA A 184 3.22 -5.98 10.47
N GLY A 185 3.13 -4.72 10.90
CA GLY A 185 4.21 -3.74 10.72
C GLY A 185 5.33 -3.86 11.75
N VAL A 186 5.13 -4.56 12.86
CA VAL A 186 6.10 -4.64 13.96
C VAL A 186 7.16 -5.71 13.64
N ASN A 187 8.42 -5.28 13.51
CA ASN A 187 9.55 -6.18 13.28
C ASN A 187 10.48 -6.16 14.50
N ASP A 188 10.59 -7.31 15.18
CA ASP A 188 11.59 -7.58 16.23
C ASP A 188 12.82 -8.31 15.68
N SER A 189 12.74 -8.82 14.45
CA SER A 189 13.78 -9.63 13.81
C SER A 189 13.65 -9.60 12.28
N VAL A 190 14.74 -9.91 11.59
CA VAL A 190 14.76 -10.22 10.16
C VAL A 190 14.60 -11.73 9.99
N PHE A 191 13.61 -12.16 9.23
CA PHE A 191 13.40 -13.59 9.00
C PHE A 191 14.28 -14.11 7.86
N VAL A 192 14.87 -15.29 8.06
CA VAL A 192 15.67 -16.00 7.03
C VAL A 192 15.00 -17.34 6.69
N PRO A 193 15.07 -17.81 5.44
CA PRO A 193 14.50 -19.11 5.07
C PRO A 193 15.05 -20.26 5.94
N LEU A 194 14.19 -21.24 6.27
CA LEU A 194 14.56 -22.38 7.11
C LEU A 194 15.73 -23.19 6.51
N ALA A 195 15.71 -23.38 5.19
CA ALA A 195 16.76 -24.09 4.44
C ALA A 195 18.10 -23.33 4.37
N GLY A 196 18.19 -22.13 4.97
CA GLY A 196 19.26 -21.20 4.70
C GLY A 196 19.10 -20.56 3.31
N GLY A 197 19.74 -19.42 3.10
CA GLY A 197 19.67 -18.69 1.84
C GLY A 197 19.93 -17.20 2.02
N PRO A 198 20.14 -16.47 0.91
CA PRO A 198 20.44 -15.05 0.95
C PRO A 198 19.21 -14.19 1.30
N ARG A 199 18.00 -14.75 1.25
CA ARG A 199 16.78 -13.98 1.49
C ARG A 199 16.66 -13.52 2.93
N ARG A 200 16.21 -12.28 3.08
CA ARG A 200 15.93 -11.61 4.34
C ARG A 200 14.56 -10.96 4.23
N ASN A 201 13.76 -11.18 5.25
CA ASN A 201 12.33 -10.94 5.21
C ASN A 201 11.98 -9.98 6.35
N LEU A 202 11.35 -8.87 5.99
CA LEU A 202 10.69 -7.95 6.91
C LEU A 202 9.20 -7.94 6.59
N SER A 203 8.39 -7.44 7.50
CA SER A 203 6.96 -7.26 7.29
C SER A 203 6.60 -5.78 7.31
N SER A 204 5.56 -5.44 6.56
CA SER A 204 4.99 -4.10 6.55
C SER A 204 3.48 -4.15 6.65
N TYR A 205 2.89 -3.18 7.36
CA TYR A 205 1.45 -2.97 7.37
C TYR A 205 1.05 -1.93 6.32
N HIS A 206 -0.13 -2.10 5.70
CA HIS A 206 -0.69 -1.16 4.73
C HIS A 206 -1.83 -0.35 5.33
N PRO A 207 -1.55 0.80 5.99
CA PRO A 207 -2.59 1.64 6.59
C PRO A 207 -3.22 2.56 5.51
N SER A 208 -4.08 2.01 4.67
CA SER A 208 -4.65 2.72 3.51
C SER A 208 -5.78 3.70 3.84
N ASP A 209 -6.31 3.68 5.07
CA ASP A 209 -7.43 4.52 5.50
C ASP A 209 -7.23 5.06 6.93
N LYS A 210 -8.20 5.85 7.42
CA LYS A 210 -8.14 6.46 8.75
C LYS A 210 -7.99 5.41 9.87
N ALA A 211 -8.77 4.33 9.83
CA ALA A 211 -8.72 3.29 10.85
C ALA A 211 -7.38 2.53 10.81
N GLY A 212 -6.86 2.27 9.61
CA GLY A 212 -5.54 1.71 9.40
C GLY A 212 -4.45 2.61 9.96
N ILE A 213 -4.53 3.93 9.74
CA ILE A 213 -3.57 4.88 10.29
C ILE A 213 -3.62 4.91 11.81
N GLU A 214 -4.80 4.97 12.43
CA GLU A 214 -4.96 4.93 13.89
C GLU A 214 -4.38 3.64 14.49
N ALA A 215 -4.64 2.50 13.84
CA ALA A 215 -4.09 1.21 14.25
C ALA A 215 -2.56 1.17 14.12
N ALA A 216 -2.00 1.72 13.03
CA ALA A 216 -0.55 1.81 12.84
C ALA A 216 0.12 2.71 13.88
N GLN A 217 -0.51 3.83 14.23
CA GLN A 217 -0.02 4.75 15.26
C GLN A 217 -0.01 4.08 16.63
N SER A 218 -1.07 3.34 16.96
CA SER A 218 -1.15 2.59 18.22
C SER A 218 -0.09 1.49 18.29
N ALA A 219 0.08 0.71 17.21
CA ALA A 219 1.10 -0.33 17.15
C ALA A 219 2.53 0.24 17.29
N PHE A 220 2.84 1.30 16.54
CA PHE A 220 4.14 1.99 16.64
C PHE A 220 4.39 2.58 18.03
N GLY A 221 3.39 3.26 18.61
CA GLY A 221 3.49 3.87 19.93
C GLY A 221 3.67 2.85 21.07
N GLY A 222 3.24 1.61 20.86
CA GLY A 222 3.47 0.50 21.79
C GLY A 222 4.86 -0.15 21.68
N MET A 223 5.68 0.22 20.70
CA MET A 223 7.01 -0.36 20.52
C MET A 223 8.04 0.31 21.44
N GLY A 224 8.77 -0.49 22.21
CA GLY A 224 9.96 -0.02 22.95
C GLY A 224 11.26 -0.10 22.13
N LEU A 225 11.37 -1.07 21.23
CA LEU A 225 12.51 -1.28 20.34
C LEU A 225 12.03 -2.02 19.08
N GLY A 226 12.81 -1.95 18.01
CA GLY A 226 12.59 -2.68 16.77
C GLY A 226 12.41 -1.74 15.59
N VAL A 227 11.80 -2.26 14.53
CA VAL A 227 11.52 -1.50 13.31
C VAL A 227 10.04 -1.63 12.94
N TYR A 228 9.36 -0.52 12.72
CA TYR A 228 8.02 -0.54 12.18
C TYR A 228 8.04 -0.35 10.65
N GLY A 229 7.43 -1.28 9.92
CA GLY A 229 7.26 -1.21 8.48
C GLY A 229 5.87 -0.73 8.09
N ALA A 230 5.80 0.33 7.29
CA ALA A 230 4.56 0.79 6.66
C ALA A 230 4.70 0.75 5.13
N SER A 231 3.67 0.29 4.43
CA SER A 231 3.60 0.32 2.97
C SER A 231 2.42 1.16 2.49
N PHE A 232 2.61 1.96 1.45
CA PHE A 232 1.58 2.75 0.79
C PHE A 232 1.65 2.57 -0.71
N ARG A 233 0.55 2.78 -1.43
CA ARG A 233 0.56 2.88 -2.90
C ARG A 233 0.66 4.34 -3.31
N SER A 234 1.42 4.63 -4.36
CA SER A 234 1.58 5.98 -4.92
C SER A 234 0.34 6.48 -5.66
N THR A 235 -0.84 6.42 -5.04
CA THR A 235 -2.11 6.82 -5.67
C THR A 235 -2.68 8.07 -5.00
N PRO A 236 -3.46 8.90 -5.72
CA PRO A 236 -4.15 10.03 -5.10
C PRO A 236 -5.02 9.62 -3.89
N ALA A 237 -5.64 8.44 -3.94
CA ALA A 237 -6.50 7.93 -2.87
C ALA A 237 -5.74 7.66 -1.55
N GLU A 238 -4.47 7.26 -1.62
CA GLU A 238 -3.67 6.92 -0.43
C GLU A 238 -2.76 8.07 0.04
N PHE A 239 -2.67 9.15 -0.73
CA PHE A 239 -1.85 10.31 -0.39
C PHE A 239 -2.21 10.90 0.98
N GLY A 240 -3.51 10.98 1.30
CA GLY A 240 -3.99 11.47 2.60
C GLY A 240 -3.55 10.58 3.78
N ALA A 241 -3.61 9.26 3.61
CA ALA A 241 -3.16 8.31 4.63
C ALA A 241 -1.64 8.39 4.82
N PHE A 242 -0.87 8.43 3.73
CA PHE A 242 0.58 8.65 3.78
C PHE A 242 0.96 9.94 4.52
N TYR A 243 0.28 11.05 4.19
CA TYR A 243 0.50 12.34 4.85
C TYR A 243 0.18 12.29 6.35
N ALA A 244 -0.93 11.65 6.74
CA ALA A 244 -1.29 11.47 8.14
C ALA A 244 -0.25 10.64 8.91
N TRP A 245 0.29 9.60 8.28
CA TRP A 245 1.38 8.79 8.84
C TRP A 245 2.66 9.61 9.03
N LEU A 246 3.10 10.35 8.02
CA LEU A 246 4.28 11.23 8.13
C LEU A 246 4.13 12.28 9.22
N ASN A 247 2.94 12.88 9.38
CA ASN A 247 2.69 13.85 10.44
C ASN A 247 2.74 13.24 11.83
N PHE A 248 2.31 11.98 11.98
CA PHE A 248 2.50 11.25 13.23
C PHE A 248 3.99 11.04 13.52
N LEU A 249 4.74 10.53 12.53
CA LEU A 249 6.17 10.28 12.67
C LEU A 249 6.95 11.56 12.97
N ALA A 250 6.61 12.70 12.35
CA ALA A 250 7.26 13.99 12.61
C ALA A 250 7.15 14.44 14.07
N ARG A 251 6.16 13.96 14.84
CA ARG A 251 6.07 14.22 16.29
C ARG A 251 6.99 13.30 17.10
N GLN A 252 7.27 12.09 16.60
CA GLN A 252 8.08 11.07 17.26
C GLN A 252 9.57 11.16 16.89
N ASP A 253 9.85 11.63 15.68
CA ASP A 253 11.17 11.74 15.06
C ASP A 253 11.21 12.99 14.15
N PRO A 254 11.29 14.21 14.72
CA PRO A 254 11.17 15.46 13.96
C PRO A 254 12.22 15.68 12.88
N GLN A 255 13.36 14.99 12.99
CA GLN A 255 14.49 15.10 12.05
C GLN A 255 14.64 13.88 11.14
N GLY A 256 13.74 12.90 11.22
CA GLY A 256 13.83 11.68 10.41
C GLY A 256 15.03 10.79 10.72
N LEU A 257 15.68 10.96 11.89
CA LEU A 257 16.92 10.24 12.23
C LEU A 257 16.70 8.74 12.43
N ARG A 258 15.47 8.34 12.73
CA ARG A 258 15.06 6.93 12.91
C ARG A 258 14.47 6.32 11.63
N SER A 259 14.31 7.12 10.58
CA SER A 259 13.92 6.62 9.26
C SER A 259 15.06 5.82 8.61
N ARG A 260 14.72 4.64 8.12
CA ARG A 260 15.59 3.73 7.37
C ARG A 260 14.89 3.27 6.11
N THR A 261 15.67 2.97 5.08
CA THR A 261 15.19 2.16 3.95
C THR A 261 15.29 0.68 4.31
N VAL A 262 14.56 -0.20 3.60
CA VAL A 262 14.57 -1.64 3.86
C VAL A 262 15.98 -2.21 3.82
N ALA A 263 16.78 -1.88 2.79
CA ALA A 263 18.15 -2.36 2.71
C ALA A 263 19.02 -1.85 3.86
N SER A 264 18.84 -0.62 4.32
CA SER A 264 19.60 -0.10 5.46
C SER A 264 19.21 -0.75 6.78
N VAL A 265 17.96 -1.18 6.96
CA VAL A 265 17.55 -1.98 8.13
C VAL A 265 18.29 -3.32 8.15
N VAL A 266 18.24 -4.04 7.03
CA VAL A 266 18.80 -5.39 6.94
C VAL A 266 20.33 -5.37 6.93
N ALA A 267 20.95 -4.57 6.06
CA ALA A 267 22.40 -4.48 5.93
C ALA A 267 23.07 -3.76 7.11
N GLY A 268 22.35 -2.85 7.77
CA GLY A 268 22.83 -2.17 8.98
C GLY A 268 22.76 -3.03 10.24
N GLY A 269 22.18 -4.23 10.17
CA GLY A 269 22.07 -5.13 11.32
C GLY A 269 21.23 -4.56 12.46
N LEU A 270 20.20 -3.74 12.15
CA LEU A 270 19.36 -3.11 13.18
C LEU A 270 18.49 -4.11 13.94
N LEU A 271 18.28 -5.30 13.36
CA LEU A 271 17.47 -6.36 13.92
C LEU A 271 18.25 -7.68 13.86
N GLU A 272 18.03 -8.53 14.85
CA GLU A 272 18.57 -9.90 14.86
C GLU A 272 17.96 -10.73 13.73
N GLN A 273 18.70 -11.74 13.26
CA GLN A 273 18.21 -12.67 12.25
C GLN A 273 17.59 -13.91 12.91
N LYS A 274 16.33 -14.23 12.59
CA LYS A 274 15.64 -15.44 13.05
C LYS A 274 15.28 -16.33 11.87
N LYS A 275 15.39 -17.66 12.04
CA LYS A 275 14.90 -18.61 11.02
C LYS A 275 13.38 -18.59 11.01
N ALA A 276 12.79 -18.58 9.82
CA ALA A 276 11.35 -18.73 9.65
C ALA A 276 10.89 -20.07 10.23
N ALA A 277 9.77 -20.06 10.95
CA ALA A 277 9.16 -21.30 11.44
C ALA A 277 8.73 -22.17 10.25
N PRO A 278 8.83 -23.51 10.35
CA PRO A 278 8.23 -24.38 9.36
C PRO A 278 6.73 -24.07 9.26
N PRO A 279 6.14 -24.07 8.05
CA PRO A 279 4.71 -23.86 7.91
C PRO A 279 3.99 -24.90 8.77
N ALA A 280 3.13 -24.44 9.68
CA ALA A 280 2.34 -25.33 10.50
C ALA A 280 1.64 -26.34 9.59
N ALA A 281 1.95 -27.63 9.75
CA ALA A 281 1.33 -28.67 8.95
C ALA A 281 -0.18 -28.48 9.08
N LYS A 282 -0.85 -28.10 7.99
CA LYS A 282 -2.30 -28.05 7.95
C LYS A 282 -2.75 -29.44 8.34
N LYS A 283 -3.24 -29.64 9.57
CA LYS A 283 -3.87 -30.89 9.98
C LYS A 283 -4.99 -31.13 8.98
N ALA A 284 -4.76 -32.07 8.07
CA ALA A 284 -5.78 -32.58 7.17
C ALA A 284 -6.74 -33.40 8.02
N GLU A 285 -7.60 -32.72 8.79
CA GLU A 285 -8.77 -33.38 9.36
C GLU A 285 -9.76 -33.60 8.22
N ALA A 286 -9.59 -34.76 7.60
CA ALA A 286 -10.53 -35.38 6.71
C ALA A 286 -11.86 -35.62 7.44
N ARG A 287 -12.73 -34.61 7.45
CA ARG A 287 -14.15 -34.83 7.74
C ARG A 287 -14.83 -35.28 6.44
N LYS A 288 -14.63 -36.55 6.10
CA LYS A 288 -15.55 -37.27 5.20
C LYS A 288 -16.89 -37.40 5.93
N GLN A 289 -17.74 -36.37 5.86
CA GLN A 289 -19.17 -36.56 6.06
C GLN A 289 -19.78 -36.84 4.68
N PRO A 290 -20.50 -37.97 4.50
CA PRO A 290 -21.24 -38.21 3.27
C PRO A 290 -22.29 -37.12 3.11
N LEU A 291 -22.39 -36.54 1.91
CA LEU A 291 -23.54 -35.69 1.56
C LEU A 291 -24.83 -36.50 1.73
N PRO A 292 -25.86 -35.98 2.43
CA PRO A 292 -27.16 -36.62 2.44
C PRO A 292 -27.79 -36.51 1.05
N THR A 293 -28.29 -37.64 0.57
CA THR A 293 -29.05 -37.81 -0.66
C THR A 293 -30.21 -36.83 -0.72
N ARG A 294 -30.27 -36.07 -1.81
CA ARG A 294 -31.29 -35.06 -2.09
C ARG A 294 -32.62 -35.74 -2.41
N THR A 295 -33.49 -35.91 -1.41
CA THR A 295 -34.89 -36.27 -1.65
C THR A 295 -35.66 -35.02 -2.08
N LEU A 296 -36.17 -35.05 -3.32
CA LEU A 296 -37.06 -34.04 -3.87
C LEU A 296 -38.38 -34.03 -3.11
N ILE A 297 -38.57 -33.04 -2.23
CA ILE A 297 -39.88 -32.71 -1.66
C ILE A 297 -40.40 -31.47 -2.40
N LYS A 298 -41.50 -31.64 -3.14
CA LYS A 298 -42.32 -30.55 -3.68
C LYS A 298 -42.83 -29.70 -2.51
N GLN A 299 -42.45 -28.43 -2.45
CA GLN A 299 -43.05 -27.46 -1.53
C GLN A 299 -44.25 -26.78 -2.22
N SER A 300 -45.38 -26.76 -1.51
CA SER A 300 -46.59 -26.01 -1.88
C SER A 300 -46.48 -24.54 -1.46
N PRO A 301 -47.11 -23.61 -2.21
CA PRO A 301 -47.04 -22.18 -1.94
C PRO A 301 -48.11 -21.77 -0.92
N ALA A 302 -47.82 -21.89 0.38
CA ALA A 302 -48.74 -21.38 1.42
C ALA A 302 -48.05 -20.89 2.71
N VAL A 303 -46.72 -20.90 2.80
CA VAL A 303 -45.99 -20.55 4.04
C VAL A 303 -44.92 -19.49 3.76
N GLN A 304 -45.33 -18.35 3.23
CA GLN A 304 -44.46 -17.17 3.07
C GLN A 304 -45.07 -15.86 3.59
N GLN A 305 -46.22 -15.89 4.27
CA GLN A 305 -46.85 -14.67 4.78
C GLN A 305 -46.81 -14.46 6.30
N GLU A 306 -46.20 -15.35 7.08
CA GLU A 306 -46.25 -15.26 8.56
C GLU A 306 -44.93 -14.92 9.27
N GLN A 307 -43.85 -14.61 8.55
CA GLN A 307 -42.55 -14.28 9.17
C GLN A 307 -42.14 -12.81 9.10
N GLU A 308 -42.98 -11.92 8.56
CA GLU A 308 -42.66 -10.49 8.43
C GLU A 308 -43.25 -9.58 9.52
N GLN A 309 -43.90 -10.12 10.56
CA GLN A 309 -44.62 -9.31 11.57
C GLN A 309 -44.09 -9.38 13.01
N LYS A 310 -42.89 -9.90 13.27
CA LYS A 310 -42.42 -10.04 14.67
C LYS A 310 -40.96 -9.69 14.88
N GLN A 311 -40.60 -8.42 14.71
CA GLN A 311 -39.43 -7.81 15.36
C GLN A 311 -39.45 -6.28 15.24
N GLU A 312 -40.35 -5.64 15.98
CA GLU A 312 -40.23 -4.23 16.36
C GLU A 312 -40.18 -4.20 17.89
N GLN A 313 -38.97 -4.18 18.45
CA GLN A 313 -38.73 -3.94 19.87
C GLN A 313 -38.10 -2.56 20.02
N GLU A 314 -38.76 -1.73 20.82
CA GLU A 314 -38.45 -0.32 21.09
C GLU A 314 -37.07 -0.15 21.73
N LEU A 315 -36.23 0.69 21.12
CA LEU A 315 -35.03 1.25 21.75
C LEU A 315 -35.39 2.47 22.59
N PRO A 316 -34.88 2.60 23.84
CA PRO A 316 -35.18 3.74 24.70
C PRO A 316 -34.52 5.03 24.19
N LYS A 317 -35.32 6.10 24.08
CA LYS A 317 -34.91 7.43 23.62
C LYS A 317 -34.01 8.12 24.65
N LEU A 318 -32.76 8.39 24.28
CA LEU A 318 -31.83 9.22 25.06
C LEU A 318 -32.23 10.71 24.98
N ARG A 319 -32.20 11.40 26.13
CA ARG A 319 -32.46 12.84 26.22
C ARG A 319 -31.22 13.64 25.81
N PRO A 320 -31.36 14.78 25.11
CA PRO A 320 -30.23 15.61 24.71
C PRO A 320 -29.60 16.36 25.89
N ILE A 321 -28.26 16.39 25.92
CA ILE A 321 -27.45 17.15 26.88
C ILE A 321 -27.32 18.60 26.36
N PRO A 322 -27.44 19.64 27.21
CA PRO A 322 -27.29 21.04 26.80
C PRO A 322 -25.85 21.37 26.40
N SER A 323 -25.66 22.03 25.26
CA SER A 323 -24.36 22.54 24.81
C SER A 323 -23.91 23.74 25.64
N LEU A 324 -22.67 23.71 26.13
CA LEU A 324 -22.10 24.69 27.06
C LEU A 324 -21.38 25.89 26.38
N PHE A 325 -21.58 26.14 25.08
CA PHE A 325 -20.93 27.27 24.40
C PHE A 325 -21.83 27.94 23.36
N GLY A 326 -22.00 29.26 23.49
CA GLY A 326 -22.15 30.18 22.36
C GLY A 326 -23.56 30.72 22.06
N ARG A 327 -23.67 32.05 22.07
CA ARG A 327 -24.87 32.89 21.84
C ARG A 327 -25.40 32.87 20.38
N PRO A 328 -26.67 33.28 20.17
CA PRO A 328 -27.42 33.02 18.93
C PRO A 328 -27.16 34.06 17.84
N GLY A 329 -26.71 33.59 16.67
CA GLY A 329 -26.73 34.32 15.41
C GLY A 329 -27.87 33.82 14.51
N HIS A 330 -28.47 34.74 13.75
CA HIS A 330 -29.68 34.60 12.94
C HIS A 330 -29.90 33.25 12.23
N ARG A 331 -31.10 32.68 12.44
CA ARG A 331 -31.62 31.55 11.65
C ARG A 331 -32.00 32.02 10.25
N VAL A 332 -31.27 31.55 9.25
CA VAL A 332 -31.76 31.46 7.87
C VAL A 332 -32.69 30.23 7.78
N PRO A 333 -33.89 30.32 7.20
CA PRO A 333 -34.78 29.16 7.09
C PRO A 333 -34.18 28.14 6.11
N SER A 334 -33.69 27.02 6.64
CA SER A 334 -33.40 25.83 5.82
C SER A 334 -34.72 25.17 5.41
N PRO A 335 -34.86 24.78 4.12
CA PRO A 335 -35.98 23.95 3.68
C PRO A 335 -35.94 22.60 4.40
N ARG A 336 -37.11 22.17 4.85
CA ARG A 336 -37.31 20.89 5.54
C ARG A 336 -36.96 19.72 4.61
N GLY A 337 -35.98 18.92 5.05
CA GLY A 337 -36.11 17.46 5.14
C GLY A 337 -35.68 16.65 3.93
N GLN A 338 -34.57 15.92 4.08
CA GLN A 338 -34.48 14.49 3.78
C GLN A 338 -33.17 13.91 4.34
N LEU A 339 -33.29 12.83 5.10
CA LEU A 339 -32.17 12.00 5.57
C LEU A 339 -31.48 11.33 4.36
N PRO A 340 -30.17 11.04 4.41
CA PRO A 340 -29.44 10.41 3.31
C PRO A 340 -29.79 8.91 3.23
N GLY A 341 -30.95 8.61 2.68
CA GLY A 341 -31.30 7.29 2.17
C GLY A 341 -30.86 7.17 0.71
N ARG A 342 -30.30 6.01 0.34
CA ARG A 342 -29.89 5.63 -1.02
C ARG A 342 -30.67 6.36 -2.11
N GLN A 343 -29.99 7.24 -2.85
CA GLN A 343 -30.57 7.91 -4.01
C GLN A 343 -30.94 6.84 -5.05
N LYS A 344 -32.21 6.83 -5.45
CA LYS A 344 -32.71 5.98 -6.53
C LYS A 344 -32.20 6.55 -7.87
N PRO A 345 -31.81 5.71 -8.85
CA PRO A 345 -31.40 6.18 -10.18
C PRO A 345 -32.47 7.07 -10.84
N GLY A 346 -32.05 8.12 -11.55
CA GLY A 346 -32.92 9.01 -12.34
C GLY A 346 -33.51 10.22 -11.59
N TRP A 347 -32.72 10.91 -10.75
CA TRP A 347 -33.13 12.18 -10.12
C TRP A 347 -32.44 13.35 -10.80
N CYS A 348 -33.22 14.24 -11.44
CA CYS A 348 -32.67 15.44 -12.05
C CYS A 348 -32.14 16.42 -10.99
N GLY A 349 -30.98 17.03 -11.24
CA GLY A 349 -30.33 18.06 -10.45
C GLY A 349 -29.11 17.61 -9.66
N ASP A 350 -28.62 16.39 -9.88
CA ASP A 350 -27.39 15.86 -9.26
C ASP A 350 -26.12 16.15 -10.07
N GLY A 351 -26.26 16.73 -11.27
CA GLY A 351 -25.16 17.09 -12.17
C GLY A 351 -24.56 15.92 -12.95
N ILE A 352 -25.17 14.73 -12.95
CA ILE A 352 -24.65 13.54 -13.64
C ILE A 352 -25.70 12.94 -14.57
N CYS A 353 -25.50 13.07 -15.89
CA CYS A 353 -26.37 12.46 -16.89
C CYS A 353 -26.20 10.92 -16.96
N ASP A 354 -27.06 10.19 -16.25
CA ASP A 354 -26.99 8.72 -16.15
C ASP A 354 -27.61 8.00 -17.37
N ILE A 355 -27.51 6.65 -17.41
CA ILE A 355 -28.01 5.84 -18.54
C ILE A 355 -29.54 5.92 -18.67
N TYR A 356 -30.25 6.06 -17.55
CA TYR A 356 -31.71 6.15 -17.54
C TYR A 356 -32.18 7.49 -18.12
N GLU A 357 -31.50 8.58 -17.77
CA GLU A 357 -31.80 9.93 -18.26
C GLU A 357 -31.44 10.11 -19.74
N ARG A 358 -30.35 9.49 -20.21
CA ARG A 358 -30.03 9.43 -21.65
C ARG A 358 -31.10 8.68 -22.46
N GLY A 359 -31.79 7.72 -21.85
CA GLY A 359 -32.88 6.96 -22.48
C GLY A 359 -34.19 7.73 -22.64
N LYS A 360 -34.34 8.91 -22.02
CA LYS A 360 -35.57 9.72 -22.04
C LYS A 360 -35.28 11.19 -22.34
N PRO A 361 -35.09 11.56 -23.63
CA PRO A 361 -34.74 12.92 -24.02
C PRO A 361 -35.74 13.96 -23.49
N GLY A 362 -35.25 14.88 -22.66
CA GLY A 362 -36.05 15.97 -22.07
C GLY A 362 -36.52 15.76 -20.64
N SER A 363 -36.28 14.58 -20.02
CA SER A 363 -36.68 14.36 -18.62
C SER A 363 -35.86 15.16 -17.62
N CYS A 364 -34.55 15.34 -17.86
CA CYS A 364 -33.65 16.13 -17.01
C CYS A 364 -32.82 17.10 -17.85
N ARG A 365 -33.38 18.30 -18.09
CA ARG A 365 -32.71 19.36 -18.88
C ARG A 365 -31.47 19.95 -18.21
N LEU A 366 -31.37 19.85 -16.87
CA LEU A 366 -30.26 20.43 -16.10
C LEU A 366 -29.00 19.56 -16.15
N ASP A 367 -29.13 18.23 -16.13
CA ASP A 367 -27.99 17.31 -16.02
C ASP A 367 -27.57 16.73 -17.38
N CYS A 368 -28.54 16.40 -18.24
CA CYS A 368 -28.34 15.87 -19.59
C CYS A 368 -28.47 16.94 -20.68
N GLY A 369 -28.25 18.21 -20.31
CA GLY A 369 -28.42 19.38 -21.20
C GLY A 369 -27.93 19.10 -22.62
N LYS A 370 -28.77 19.45 -23.60
CA LYS A 370 -28.32 19.57 -24.99
C LYS A 370 -27.34 20.72 -25.12
#